data_AF-X1SVC7-F1
#
_entry.id   AF-X1SVC7-F1
#
_cell.length_a   1.000
_cell.length_b   1.000
_cell.length_c   1.000
_cell.angle_alpha   90.00
_cell.angle_beta   90.00
_cell.angle_gamma   90.00
#
_symmetry.space_group_name_H-M   'P 1'
#
loop_
_entity.id
_entity.type
_entity.pdbx_description
1 polymer ?
#
loop_
_entity_poly.entity_id
_entity_poly.type
_entity_poly.pdbx_seq_one_letter_code
_entity_poly.pdbx_strand_id
1 'polypeptide(L)'
;AMSGKFRGKKEFSRIVKKFFDNCKSRGYPDKITREVWRQIESFAGYSFSKAHSASYAVESFQSLYLKAHFPIEFMVAVINNFGGFYRTWVYVHEAKRFGANIRLPCVNQSNYTTTICKKDIYLGFVHVQNLETAIGQTISKERERNGPFSSLEDFTSRVSIGIEQLIILIRIDAFRFTEKPKKQLLWEAHVLLGKSKGAESGPALFQSGVKRYKLPSLIQSRLEDAYDEIELLGFPVTLSWFDFLQTSFRGDIRAGDLKNSVGKKVKMAG
;
A
#
# COMPACT_ATOMS: atom_id res chain seq x y z
N ALA A 1 32.93 27.40 -9.22
CA ALA A 1 33.81 28.26 -8.40
C ALA A 1 33.25 28.52 -7.01
N MET A 2 31.93 28.73 -6.84
CA MET A 2 31.30 28.99 -5.53
C MET A 2 30.72 27.77 -4.79
N SER A 3 30.83 26.56 -5.36
CA SER A 3 30.46 25.33 -4.65
C SER A 3 31.49 25.04 -3.55
N GLY A 4 31.05 24.68 -2.35
CA GLY A 4 31.90 24.44 -1.16
C GLY A 4 32.99 23.38 -1.31
N LYS A 5 33.03 22.65 -2.42
CA LYS A 5 34.19 21.85 -2.82
C LYS A 5 35.26 22.78 -3.42
N PHE A 6 36.17 23.25 -2.57
CA PHE A 6 37.30 24.14 -2.89
C PHE A 6 37.93 23.86 -4.26
N ARG A 7 37.54 24.65 -5.27
CA ARG A 7 38.25 24.75 -6.55
C ARG A 7 38.98 26.08 -6.59
N GLY A 8 40.32 26.01 -6.71
CA GLY A 8 41.29 27.08 -6.98
C GLY A 8 40.94 28.51 -6.54
N LYS A 9 41.46 28.96 -5.38
CA LYS A 9 41.34 30.34 -4.87
C LYS A 9 41.63 31.42 -5.93
N LYS A 10 42.63 31.18 -6.80
CA LYS A 10 43.01 32.10 -7.88
C LYS A 10 41.90 32.35 -8.90
N GLU A 11 41.15 31.31 -9.28
CA GLU A 11 40.09 31.44 -10.27
C GLU A 11 38.87 32.16 -9.69
N PHE A 12 38.56 31.90 -8.42
CA PHE A 12 37.50 32.62 -7.73
C PHE A 12 37.80 34.12 -7.60
N SER A 13 39.01 34.49 -7.15
CA SER A 13 39.46 35.89 -7.11
C SER A 13 39.40 36.57 -8.49
N ARG A 14 39.71 35.84 -9.57
CA ARG A 14 39.60 36.34 -10.94
C ARG A 14 38.15 36.68 -11.31
N ILE A 15 37.21 35.81 -10.97
CA ILE A 15 35.77 36.03 -11.20
C ILE A 15 35.26 37.22 -10.39
N VAL A 16 35.65 37.33 -9.12
CA VAL A 16 35.27 38.44 -8.23
C VAL A 16 35.73 39.77 -8.84
N LYS A 17 37.01 39.88 -9.20
CA LYS A 17 37.57 41.11 -9.80
C LYS A 17 36.81 41.48 -11.09
N LYS A 18 36.58 40.51 -11.98
CA LYS A 18 35.84 40.71 -13.24
C LYS A 18 34.42 41.24 -12.98
N PHE A 19 33.73 40.77 -11.94
CA PHE A 19 32.40 41.25 -11.57
C PHE A 19 32.42 42.74 -11.18
N PHE A 20 33.33 43.15 -10.30
CA PHE A 20 33.43 44.55 -9.85
C PHE A 20 33.85 45.49 -10.98
N ASP A 21 34.85 45.11 -11.79
CA ASP A 21 35.31 45.91 -12.94
C ASP A 21 34.17 46.15 -13.95
N ASN A 22 33.38 45.11 -14.24
CA ASN A 22 32.21 45.21 -15.13
C ASN A 22 31.07 46.08 -14.55
N CYS A 23 30.89 46.07 -13.23
CA CYS A 23 29.89 46.92 -12.60
C CYS A 23 30.31 48.40 -12.63
N LYS A 24 31.59 48.67 -12.38
CA LYS A 24 32.16 50.02 -12.45
C LYS A 24 32.07 50.61 -13.86
N SER A 25 32.37 49.82 -14.90
CA SER A 25 32.26 50.29 -16.30
C SER A 25 30.81 50.59 -16.73
N ARG A 26 29.83 49.95 -16.09
CA ARG A 26 28.39 50.24 -16.28
C ARG A 26 27.87 51.40 -15.41
N GLY A 27 28.74 52.04 -14.62
CA GLY A 27 28.37 53.17 -13.77
C GLY A 27 27.57 52.79 -12.51
N TYR A 28 27.60 51.52 -12.09
CA TYR A 28 26.89 51.11 -10.87
C TYR A 28 27.61 51.59 -9.60
N PRO A 29 26.87 52.08 -8.58
CA PRO A 29 27.49 52.51 -7.32
C PRO A 29 28.18 51.36 -6.57
N ASP A 30 29.42 51.60 -6.17
CA ASP A 30 30.27 50.67 -5.42
C ASP A 30 29.59 50.03 -4.19
N LYS A 31 28.79 50.81 -3.45
CA LYS A 31 28.07 50.34 -2.27
C LYS A 31 27.04 49.26 -2.63
N ILE A 32 26.30 49.45 -3.72
CA ILE A 32 25.28 48.51 -4.20
C ILE A 32 25.96 47.26 -4.73
N THR A 33 27.02 47.41 -5.54
CA THR A 33 27.76 46.27 -6.10
C THR A 33 28.34 45.37 -5.01
N ARG A 34 28.91 45.95 -3.95
CA ARG A 34 29.42 45.17 -2.80
C ARG A 34 28.31 44.39 -2.09
N GLU A 35 27.15 45.01 -1.88
CA GLU A 35 26.02 44.36 -1.21
C GLU A 35 25.44 43.21 -2.05
N VAL A 36 25.27 43.41 -3.36
CA VAL A 36 24.80 42.33 -4.26
C VAL A 36 25.79 41.16 -4.28
N TRP A 37 27.09 41.42 -4.34
CA TRP A 37 28.11 40.37 -4.28
C TRP A 37 28.05 39.59 -2.96
N ARG A 38 27.95 40.29 -1.81
CA ARG A 38 27.79 39.67 -0.49
C ARG A 38 26.59 38.72 -0.45
N GLN A 39 25.46 39.13 -1.03
CA GLN A 39 24.27 38.28 -1.13
C GLN A 39 24.53 37.05 -2.00
N ILE A 40 25.07 37.21 -3.22
CA ILE A 40 25.39 36.09 -4.12
C ILE A 40 26.30 35.08 -3.44
N GLU A 41 27.37 35.54 -2.78
CA GLU A 41 28.32 34.67 -2.07
C GLU A 41 27.64 33.93 -0.92
N SER A 42 26.81 34.62 -0.13
CA SER A 42 26.08 34.00 0.98
C SER A 42 25.06 32.95 0.53
N PHE A 43 24.37 33.17 -0.60
CA PHE A 43 23.37 32.25 -1.14
C PHE A 43 23.96 31.08 -1.92
N ALA A 44 25.19 31.18 -2.43
CA ALA A 44 25.76 30.18 -3.32
C ALA A 44 25.79 28.76 -2.71
N GLY A 45 25.98 28.64 -1.39
CA GLY A 45 25.99 27.36 -0.67
C GLY A 45 24.62 26.67 -0.58
N TYR A 46 23.52 27.43 -0.72
CA TYR A 46 22.14 26.94 -0.63
C TYR A 46 21.38 27.09 -1.96
N SER A 47 22.04 27.61 -2.99
CA SER A 47 21.45 27.79 -4.31
C SER A 47 21.14 26.43 -4.95
N PHE A 48 19.97 26.33 -5.58
CA PHE A 48 19.50 25.10 -6.21
C PHE A 48 19.18 25.32 -7.68
N SER A 49 19.32 24.28 -8.50
CA SER A 49 19.04 24.36 -9.93
C SER A 49 17.54 24.56 -10.18
N LYS A 50 17.17 25.75 -10.68
CA LYS A 50 15.77 26.08 -11.02
C LYS A 50 15.18 25.08 -12.02
N ALA A 51 15.95 24.66 -13.02
CA ALA A 51 15.47 23.69 -14.02
C ALA A 51 15.11 22.34 -13.38
N HIS A 52 15.94 21.86 -12.45
CA HIS A 52 15.67 20.62 -11.72
C HIS A 52 14.48 20.76 -10.77
N SER A 53 14.38 21.87 -10.00
CA SER A 53 13.21 22.10 -9.15
C SER A 53 11.91 22.19 -9.95
N ALA A 54 11.94 22.88 -11.10
CA ALA A 54 10.75 23.08 -11.92
C ALA A 54 10.21 21.76 -12.46
N SER A 55 11.06 20.85 -12.93
CA SER A 55 10.60 19.54 -13.43
C SER A 55 9.92 18.71 -12.34
N TYR A 56 10.49 18.64 -11.14
CA TYR A 56 9.89 17.90 -10.02
C TYR A 56 8.63 18.58 -9.44
N ALA A 57 8.54 19.91 -9.52
CA ALA A 57 7.35 20.64 -9.10
C ALA A 57 6.13 20.30 -9.96
N VAL A 58 6.31 20.11 -11.27
CA VAL A 58 5.23 19.70 -12.18
C VAL A 58 4.66 18.33 -11.78
N GLU A 59 5.52 17.32 -11.59
CA GLU A 59 5.10 15.98 -11.15
C GLU A 59 4.42 15.99 -9.78
N SER A 60 4.95 16.79 -8.85
CA SER A 60 4.36 16.95 -7.51
C SER A 60 2.97 17.58 -7.58
N PHE A 61 2.79 18.58 -8.45
CA PHE A 61 1.50 19.22 -8.65
C PHE A 61 0.47 18.28 -9.28
N GLN A 62 0.87 17.50 -10.29
CA GLN A 62 0.00 16.50 -10.91
C GLN A 62 -0.44 15.44 -9.90
N SER A 63 0.49 14.93 -9.08
CA SER A 63 0.18 13.98 -8.01
C SER A 63 -0.78 14.57 -6.97
N LEU A 64 -0.56 15.84 -6.57
CA LEU A 64 -1.44 16.54 -5.65
C LEU A 64 -2.83 16.75 -6.25
N TYR A 65 -2.93 17.13 -7.53
CA TYR A 65 -4.20 17.30 -8.22
C TYR A 65 -5.01 16.00 -8.21
N LEU A 66 -4.39 14.87 -8.58
CA LEU A 66 -5.04 13.56 -8.52
C LEU A 66 -5.47 13.20 -7.09
N LYS A 67 -4.60 13.41 -6.08
CA LYS A 67 -4.96 13.15 -4.69
C LYS A 67 -6.09 14.05 -4.18
N ALA A 68 -6.17 15.31 -4.63
CA ALA A 68 -7.18 16.26 -4.18
C ALA A 68 -8.57 15.97 -4.77
N HIS A 69 -8.64 15.52 -6.02
CA HIS A 69 -9.89 15.29 -6.74
C HIS A 69 -10.33 13.82 -6.78
N PHE A 70 -9.38 12.87 -6.74
CA PHE A 70 -9.60 11.43 -6.81
C PHE A 70 -8.76 10.70 -5.74
N PRO A 71 -8.94 11.02 -4.44
CA PRO A 71 -8.05 10.55 -3.39
C PRO A 71 -8.00 9.03 -3.26
N ILE A 72 -9.13 8.35 -3.43
CA ILE A 72 -9.22 6.89 -3.21
C ILE A 72 -8.55 6.16 -4.38
N GLU A 73 -8.84 6.57 -5.62
CA GLU A 73 -8.23 6.05 -6.84
C GLU A 73 -6.72 6.30 -6.85
N PHE A 74 -6.30 7.51 -6.45
CA PHE A 74 -4.88 7.85 -6.31
C PHE A 74 -4.18 6.95 -5.30
N MET A 75 -4.78 6.69 -4.13
CA MET A 75 -4.20 5.76 -3.15
C MET A 75 -4.10 4.33 -3.69
N VAL A 76 -5.10 3.85 -4.45
CA VAL A 76 -5.03 2.53 -5.09
C VAL A 76 -3.91 2.46 -6.11
N ALA A 77 -3.71 3.52 -6.91
CA ALA A 77 -2.58 3.62 -7.83
C ALA A 77 -1.23 3.59 -7.09
N VAL A 78 -1.10 4.32 -5.98
CA VAL A 78 0.10 4.30 -5.14
C VAL A 78 0.35 2.91 -4.55
N ILE A 79 -0.68 2.24 -4.04
CA ILE A 79 -0.58 0.86 -3.51
C ILE A 79 -0.12 -0.11 -4.61
N ASN A 80 -0.67 0.00 -5.81
CA ASN A 80 -0.31 -0.84 -6.95
C ASN A 80 1.08 -0.55 -7.52
N ASN A 81 1.60 0.67 -7.31
CA ASN A 81 2.99 1.01 -7.57
C ASN A 81 3.93 0.56 -6.43
N PHE A 82 3.42 -0.21 -5.45
CA PHE A 82 4.13 -0.63 -4.24
C PHE A 82 4.64 0.54 -3.38
N GLY A 83 4.00 1.71 -3.54
CA GLY A 83 4.32 2.91 -2.81
C GLY A 83 5.64 3.54 -3.23
N GLY A 84 6.51 3.71 -2.23
CA GLY A 84 7.74 4.49 -2.32
C GLY A 84 8.41 4.54 -0.95
N PHE A 85 8.24 5.65 -0.23
CA PHE A 85 8.92 5.87 1.06
C PHE A 85 8.33 5.06 2.22
N TYR A 86 7.00 4.93 2.29
CA TYR A 86 6.30 4.20 3.36
C TYR A 86 5.93 2.77 2.96
N ARG A 87 5.67 1.92 3.96
CA ARG A 87 5.12 0.57 3.77
C ARG A 87 3.66 0.63 3.29
N THR A 88 3.22 -0.41 2.58
CA THR A 88 1.86 -0.51 1.99
C THR A 88 0.72 -0.16 2.95
N TRP A 89 0.78 -0.64 4.20
CA TRP A 89 -0.27 -0.41 5.21
C TRP A 89 -0.51 1.07 5.51
N VAL A 90 0.50 1.93 5.35
CA VAL A 90 0.38 3.38 5.55
C VAL A 90 -0.52 3.99 4.48
N TYR A 91 -0.36 3.59 3.21
CA TYR A 91 -1.22 4.05 2.13
C TYR A 91 -2.63 3.48 2.22
N VAL A 92 -2.77 2.23 2.68
CA VAL A 92 -4.08 1.62 2.98
C VAL A 92 -4.80 2.41 4.07
N HIS A 93 -4.10 2.81 5.12
CA HIS A 93 -4.68 3.63 6.19
C HIS A 93 -5.01 5.06 5.73
N GLU A 94 -4.20 5.64 4.84
CA GLU A 94 -4.51 6.93 4.23
C GLU A 94 -5.77 6.85 3.36
N ALA A 95 -5.94 5.81 2.55
CA ALA A 95 -7.19 5.58 1.80
C ALA A 95 -8.40 5.48 2.74
N LYS A 96 -8.25 4.80 3.88
CA LYS A 96 -9.29 4.74 4.93
C LYS A 96 -9.63 6.12 5.50
N ARG A 97 -8.64 7.01 5.70
CA ARG A 97 -8.87 8.41 6.12
C ARG A 97 -9.65 9.23 5.10
N PHE A 98 -9.49 8.92 3.80
CA PHE A 98 -10.31 9.48 2.72
C PHE A 98 -11.69 8.82 2.58
N GLY A 99 -12.07 7.91 3.50
CA GLY A 99 -13.39 7.30 3.54
C GLY A 99 -13.54 6.02 2.71
N ALA A 100 -12.43 5.39 2.32
CA ALA A 100 -12.46 4.08 1.66
C ALA A 100 -12.77 2.95 2.65
N ASN A 101 -13.54 1.97 2.19
CA ASN A 101 -13.77 0.71 2.88
C ASN A 101 -12.72 -0.31 2.43
N ILE A 102 -11.76 -0.60 3.29
CA ILE A 102 -10.72 -1.59 2.98
C ILE A 102 -11.29 -3.00 3.18
N ARG A 103 -11.17 -3.83 2.14
CA ARG A 103 -11.63 -5.22 2.12
C ARG A 103 -10.44 -6.15 1.93
N LEU A 104 -10.47 -7.27 2.64
CA LEU A 104 -9.53 -8.38 2.44
C LEU A 104 -9.60 -8.92 1.00
N PRO A 105 -8.52 -9.56 0.53
CA PRO A 105 -8.53 -10.30 -0.73
C PRO A 105 -9.76 -11.21 -0.86
N CYS A 106 -10.31 -11.33 -2.06
CA CYS A 106 -11.51 -12.12 -2.34
C CYS A 106 -11.41 -12.75 -3.71
N VAL A 107 -11.64 -14.07 -3.81
CA VAL A 107 -11.57 -14.77 -5.11
C VAL A 107 -12.57 -14.20 -6.13
N ASN A 108 -13.68 -13.63 -5.66
CA ASN A 108 -14.73 -13.08 -6.52
C ASN A 108 -14.61 -11.57 -6.79
N GLN A 109 -13.82 -10.83 -6.01
CA GLN A 109 -13.79 -9.35 -6.09
C GLN A 109 -12.39 -8.76 -6.25
N SER A 110 -11.33 -9.45 -5.81
CA SER A 110 -9.95 -8.99 -5.96
C SER A 110 -9.34 -9.44 -7.29
N ASN A 111 -8.47 -8.61 -7.86
CA ASN A 111 -7.54 -9.04 -8.91
C ASN A 111 -6.18 -9.39 -8.32
N TYR A 112 -5.23 -9.72 -9.19
CA TYR A 112 -3.82 -9.80 -8.79
C TYR A 112 -3.35 -8.50 -8.11
N THR A 113 -3.64 -7.34 -8.72
CA THR A 113 -3.41 -6.02 -8.12
C THR A 113 -4.63 -5.54 -7.32
N THR A 114 -4.43 -4.54 -6.46
CA THR A 114 -5.51 -3.93 -5.66
C THR A 114 -6.51 -3.23 -6.58
N THR A 115 -7.80 -3.41 -6.29
CA THR A 115 -8.91 -2.88 -7.10
C THR A 115 -9.84 -2.04 -6.27
N ILE A 116 -10.59 -1.16 -6.94
CA ILE A 116 -11.56 -0.27 -6.33
C ILE A 116 -12.91 -0.41 -7.02
N CYS A 117 -13.96 -0.54 -6.23
CA CYS A 117 -15.34 -0.45 -6.68
C CYS A 117 -16.05 0.60 -5.82
N LYS A 118 -16.32 1.78 -6.40
CA LYS A 118 -16.84 2.95 -5.68
C LYS A 118 -15.93 3.34 -4.51
N LYS A 119 -16.31 2.95 -3.28
CA LYS A 119 -15.53 3.21 -2.06
C LYS A 119 -14.88 1.96 -1.49
N ASP A 120 -15.25 0.77 -1.97
CA ASP A 120 -14.67 -0.49 -1.50
C ASP A 120 -13.36 -0.75 -2.24
N ILE A 121 -12.26 -0.82 -1.50
CA ILE A 121 -10.95 -1.23 -2.00
C ILE A 121 -10.75 -2.69 -1.63
N TYR A 122 -10.62 -3.54 -2.64
CA TYR A 122 -10.26 -4.94 -2.46
C TYR A 122 -8.76 -5.10 -2.64
N LEU A 123 -8.07 -5.47 -1.56
CA LEU A 123 -6.63 -5.74 -1.60
C LEU A 123 -6.34 -6.84 -2.64
N GLY A 124 -5.31 -6.60 -3.45
CA GLY A 124 -4.88 -7.54 -4.48
C GLY A 124 -4.14 -8.75 -3.90
N PHE A 125 -4.21 -9.87 -4.61
CA PHE A 125 -3.47 -11.09 -4.25
C PHE A 125 -1.95 -10.89 -4.18
N VAL A 126 -1.42 -9.90 -4.89
CA VAL A 126 0.01 -9.52 -4.86
C VAL A 126 0.51 -9.09 -3.47
N HIS A 127 -0.39 -8.75 -2.55
CA HIS A 127 -0.03 -8.36 -1.18
C HIS A 127 -0.04 -9.54 -0.20
N VAL A 128 -0.50 -10.72 -0.61
CA VAL A 128 -0.59 -11.91 0.26
C VAL A 128 0.76 -12.64 0.28
N GLN A 129 1.38 -12.70 1.45
CA GLN A 129 2.64 -13.41 1.65
C GLN A 129 2.48 -14.91 1.38
N ASN A 130 3.51 -15.51 0.77
CA ASN A 130 3.57 -16.92 0.40
C ASN A 130 2.53 -17.40 -0.63
N LEU A 131 1.68 -16.51 -1.15
CA LEU A 131 0.80 -16.82 -2.27
C LEU A 131 1.58 -16.70 -3.59
N GLU A 132 1.54 -17.73 -4.41
CA GLU A 132 2.22 -17.75 -5.69
C GLU A 132 1.60 -16.76 -6.68
N THR A 133 2.45 -15.98 -7.35
CA THR A 133 2.04 -15.02 -8.39
C THR A 133 1.18 -15.67 -9.47
N ALA A 134 1.55 -16.87 -9.91
CA ALA A 134 0.81 -17.61 -10.94
C ALA A 134 -0.61 -17.94 -10.49
N ILE A 135 -0.81 -18.34 -9.22
CA ILE A 135 -2.12 -18.61 -8.66
C ILE A 135 -2.96 -17.34 -8.62
N GLY A 136 -2.45 -16.23 -8.07
CA GLY A 136 -3.19 -14.96 -8.00
C GLY A 136 -3.64 -14.42 -9.36
N GLN A 137 -2.80 -14.59 -10.39
CA GLN A 137 -3.16 -14.24 -11.78
C GLN A 137 -4.18 -15.22 -12.38
N THR A 138 -4.04 -16.51 -12.13
CA THR A 138 -4.95 -17.55 -12.63
C THR A 138 -6.36 -17.35 -12.08
N ILE A 139 -6.51 -17.05 -10.78
CA ILE A 139 -7.82 -16.77 -10.16
C ILE A 139 -8.55 -15.66 -10.90
N SER A 140 -7.85 -14.56 -11.22
CA SER A 140 -8.43 -13.41 -11.90
C SER A 140 -8.87 -13.77 -13.33
N LYS A 141 -8.00 -14.44 -14.10
CA LYS A 141 -8.27 -14.84 -15.49
C LYS A 141 -9.39 -15.87 -15.61
N GLU A 142 -9.41 -16.86 -14.71
CA GLU A 142 -10.47 -17.88 -14.69
C GLU A 142 -11.83 -17.26 -14.38
N ARG A 143 -11.89 -16.34 -13.41
CA ARG A 143 -13.13 -15.61 -13.10
C ARG A 143 -13.61 -14.73 -14.26
N GLU A 144 -12.72 -14.08 -14.99
CA GLU A 144 -13.08 -13.29 -16.18
C GLU A 144 -13.68 -14.15 -17.30
N ARG A 145 -13.19 -15.38 -17.47
CA ARG A 145 -13.65 -16.30 -18.51
C ARG A 145 -14.94 -17.04 -18.13
N ASN A 146 -15.03 -17.51 -16.90
CA ASN A 146 -16.05 -18.46 -16.45
C ASN A 146 -17.03 -17.87 -15.41
N GLY A 147 -16.93 -16.57 -15.13
CA GLY A 147 -17.74 -15.89 -14.14
C GLY A 147 -17.30 -16.13 -12.68
N PRO A 148 -18.05 -15.61 -11.70
CA PRO A 148 -17.74 -15.75 -10.28
C PRO A 148 -17.80 -17.20 -9.81
N PHE A 149 -16.97 -17.52 -8.82
CA PHE A 149 -16.98 -18.81 -8.14
C PHE A 149 -18.20 -18.93 -7.23
N SER A 150 -18.88 -20.08 -7.28
CA SER A 150 -20.09 -20.35 -6.48
C SER A 150 -19.81 -21.02 -5.14
N SER A 151 -18.70 -21.76 -5.04
CA SER A 151 -18.28 -22.45 -3.82
C SER A 151 -16.78 -22.74 -3.79
N LEU A 152 -16.29 -23.33 -2.70
CA LEU A 152 -14.90 -23.80 -2.59
C LEU A 152 -14.64 -24.94 -3.59
N GLU A 153 -15.59 -25.85 -3.76
CA GLU A 153 -15.51 -26.96 -4.71
C GLU A 153 -15.42 -26.45 -6.14
N ASP A 154 -16.30 -25.52 -6.50
CA ASP A 154 -16.30 -24.87 -7.81
C ASP A 154 -14.95 -24.20 -8.10
N PHE A 155 -14.39 -23.49 -7.12
CA PHE A 155 -13.04 -22.92 -7.23
C PHE A 155 -11.96 -23.98 -7.48
N THR A 156 -11.91 -25.04 -6.66
CA THR A 156 -10.90 -26.11 -6.80
C THR A 156 -11.04 -26.93 -8.08
N SER A 157 -12.24 -26.97 -8.67
CA SER A 157 -12.48 -27.64 -9.95
C SER A 157 -11.99 -26.83 -11.15
N ARG A 158 -12.02 -25.50 -11.05
CA ARG A 158 -11.61 -24.57 -12.11
C ARG A 158 -10.13 -24.16 -12.01
N VAL A 159 -9.61 -24.07 -10.80
CA VAL A 159 -8.24 -23.62 -10.52
C VAL A 159 -7.44 -24.77 -9.93
N SER A 160 -6.44 -25.27 -10.66
CA SER A 160 -5.51 -26.26 -10.13
C SER A 160 -4.59 -25.60 -9.10
N ILE A 161 -4.83 -25.90 -7.82
CA ILE A 161 -4.14 -25.32 -6.67
C ILE A 161 -3.67 -26.42 -5.71
N GLY A 162 -2.51 -26.24 -5.09
CA GLY A 162 -2.02 -27.11 -4.01
C GLY A 162 -2.69 -26.80 -2.67
N ILE A 163 -2.66 -27.75 -1.74
CA ILE A 163 -3.30 -27.59 -0.42
C ILE A 163 -2.75 -26.39 0.36
N GLU A 164 -1.44 -26.16 0.34
CA GLU A 164 -0.79 -25.04 1.03
C GLU A 164 -1.28 -23.67 0.52
N GLN A 165 -1.35 -23.52 -0.81
CA GLN A 165 -1.84 -22.29 -1.44
C GLN A 165 -3.34 -22.07 -1.17
N LEU A 166 -4.13 -23.14 -1.12
CA LEU A 166 -5.54 -23.07 -0.77
C LEU A 166 -5.74 -22.67 0.70
N ILE A 167 -4.94 -23.21 1.62
CA ILE A 167 -4.95 -22.85 3.05
C ILE A 167 -4.68 -21.35 3.21
N ILE A 168 -3.70 -20.78 2.49
CA ILE A 168 -3.41 -19.34 2.53
C ILE A 168 -4.65 -18.51 2.15
N LEU A 169 -5.32 -18.88 1.05
CA LEU A 169 -6.53 -18.18 0.59
C LEU A 169 -7.69 -18.29 1.60
N ILE A 170 -7.83 -19.44 2.27
CA ILE A 170 -8.86 -19.62 3.31
C ILE A 170 -8.50 -18.81 4.57
N ARG A 171 -7.23 -18.81 4.98
CA ARG A 171 -6.75 -18.05 6.16
C ARG A 171 -6.91 -16.54 5.99
N ILE A 172 -6.69 -16.01 4.78
CA ILE A 172 -6.97 -14.59 4.47
C ILE A 172 -8.46 -14.28 4.20
N ASP A 173 -9.35 -15.24 4.45
CA ASP A 173 -10.80 -15.08 4.32
C ASP A 173 -11.25 -14.72 2.89
N ALA A 174 -10.55 -15.25 1.88
CA ALA A 174 -10.86 -15.00 0.47
C ALA A 174 -12.16 -15.66 0.00
N PHE A 175 -12.68 -16.62 0.77
CA PHE A 175 -13.88 -17.42 0.50
C PHE A 175 -15.10 -17.02 1.34
N ARG A 176 -15.06 -15.87 2.01
CA ARG A 176 -16.17 -15.36 2.85
C ARG A 176 -17.55 -15.31 2.19
N PHE A 177 -17.60 -15.22 0.85
CA PHE A 177 -18.85 -15.25 0.08
C PHE A 177 -19.62 -16.58 0.24
N THR A 178 -18.96 -17.64 0.71
CA THR A 178 -19.59 -18.94 0.99
C THR A 178 -20.37 -18.94 2.30
N GLU A 179 -20.22 -17.91 3.14
CA GLU A 179 -20.80 -17.78 4.49
C GLU A 179 -20.43 -18.93 5.45
N LYS A 180 -19.41 -19.74 5.08
CA LYS A 180 -18.89 -20.82 5.91
C LYS A 180 -17.76 -20.31 6.81
N PRO A 181 -17.66 -20.79 8.07
CA PRO A 181 -16.52 -20.49 8.94
C PRO A 181 -15.20 -20.96 8.32
N LYS A 182 -14.11 -20.23 8.59
CA LYS A 182 -12.76 -20.53 8.09
C LYS A 182 -12.32 -21.96 8.41
N LYS A 183 -12.57 -22.40 9.65
CA LYS A 183 -12.20 -23.75 10.13
C LYS A 183 -12.95 -24.86 9.39
N GLN A 184 -14.21 -24.60 8.99
CA GLN A 184 -14.97 -25.53 8.15
C GLN A 184 -14.38 -25.59 6.74
N LEU A 185 -14.06 -24.44 6.13
CA LEU A 185 -13.42 -24.40 4.81
C LEU A 185 -12.06 -25.10 4.80
N LEU A 186 -11.25 -24.94 5.85
CA LEU A 186 -9.99 -25.66 5.99
C LEU A 186 -10.19 -27.18 6.02
N TRP A 187 -11.21 -27.67 6.72
CA TRP A 187 -11.54 -29.10 6.72
C TRP A 187 -11.98 -29.57 5.33
N GLU A 188 -12.90 -28.85 4.70
CA GLU A 188 -13.38 -29.15 3.34
C GLU A 188 -12.23 -29.18 2.33
N ALA A 189 -11.27 -28.25 2.41
CA ALA A 189 -10.09 -28.22 1.57
C ALA A 189 -9.24 -29.49 1.67
N HIS A 190 -9.02 -30.01 2.88
CA HIS A 190 -8.28 -31.27 3.08
C HIS A 190 -9.05 -32.47 2.53
N VAL A 191 -10.39 -32.49 2.63
CA VAL A 191 -11.21 -33.58 2.07
C VAL A 191 -11.20 -33.56 0.54
N LEU A 192 -11.25 -32.36 -0.07
CA LEU A 192 -11.27 -32.18 -1.52
C LEU A 192 -9.92 -32.52 -2.15
N LEU A 193 -8.81 -32.06 -1.58
CA LEU A 193 -7.46 -32.26 -2.13
C LEU A 193 -6.75 -33.51 -1.58
N GLY A 194 -7.19 -34.05 -0.44
CA GLY A 194 -6.64 -35.27 0.16
C GLY A 194 -7.10 -36.56 -0.54
N LYS A 195 -8.17 -36.51 -1.35
CA LYS A 195 -8.50 -37.56 -2.31
C LYS A 195 -7.65 -37.32 -3.56
N SER A 196 -6.52 -38.01 -3.66
CA SER A 196 -5.56 -37.81 -4.74
C SER A 196 -6.20 -37.94 -6.13
N LYS A 197 -5.67 -37.12 -7.04
CA LYS A 197 -5.90 -37.04 -8.48
C LYS A 197 -5.65 -38.40 -9.16
N GLY A 198 -6.61 -39.31 -9.09
CA GLY A 198 -6.59 -40.61 -9.76
C GLY A 198 -7.47 -40.70 -11.02
N ALA A 199 -8.05 -39.61 -11.49
CA ALA A 199 -8.91 -39.65 -12.67
C ALA A 199 -8.53 -38.55 -13.66
N GLU A 200 -8.26 -38.97 -14.90
CA GLU A 200 -8.12 -38.10 -16.06
C GLU A 200 -9.27 -37.10 -16.12
N SER A 201 -8.92 -35.82 -16.27
CA SER A 201 -9.86 -34.71 -16.36
C SER A 201 -10.49 -34.65 -17.76
N GLY A 202 -11.34 -35.61 -18.09
CA GLY A 202 -12.33 -35.44 -19.14
C GLY A 202 -13.46 -34.51 -18.68
N PRO A 203 -14.21 -33.86 -19.60
CA PRO A 203 -15.38 -33.08 -19.21
C PRO A 203 -16.41 -33.99 -18.53
N ALA A 204 -16.64 -33.77 -17.23
CA ALA A 204 -17.61 -34.52 -16.46
C ALA A 204 -19.03 -34.16 -16.95
N LEU A 205 -19.71 -35.13 -17.58
CA LEU A 205 -21.08 -34.96 -18.10
C LEU A 205 -22.11 -34.75 -16.98
N PHE A 206 -21.78 -35.16 -15.76
CA PHE A 206 -22.63 -35.03 -14.57
C PHE A 206 -21.81 -34.49 -13.39
N GLN A 207 -22.37 -33.53 -12.66
CA GLN A 207 -21.81 -33.08 -11.40
C GLN A 207 -22.13 -34.11 -10.31
N SER A 208 -21.11 -34.79 -9.80
CA SER A 208 -21.28 -35.75 -8.70
C SER A 208 -21.63 -35.00 -7.41
N GLY A 209 -22.72 -35.40 -6.76
CA GLY A 209 -23.21 -34.77 -5.52
C GLY A 209 -22.24 -34.99 -4.35
N VAL A 210 -21.90 -33.92 -3.65
CA VAL A 210 -20.95 -33.94 -2.53
C VAL A 210 -21.59 -34.53 -1.27
N LYS A 211 -20.90 -35.49 -0.62
CA LYS A 211 -21.28 -35.94 0.73
C LYS A 211 -21.09 -34.78 1.72
N ARG A 212 -22.19 -34.28 2.29
CA ARG A 212 -22.15 -33.23 3.32
C ARG A 212 -21.85 -33.85 4.69
N TYR A 213 -20.81 -33.38 5.34
CA TYR A 213 -20.48 -33.75 6.72
C TYR A 213 -20.96 -32.66 7.67
N LYS A 214 -21.53 -33.05 8.82
CA LYS A 214 -21.91 -32.10 9.87
C LYS A 214 -20.77 -31.99 10.87
N LEU A 215 -20.03 -30.87 10.80
CA LEU A 215 -18.94 -30.59 11.73
C LEU A 215 -19.49 -30.06 13.07
N PRO A 216 -18.78 -30.29 14.20
CA PRO A 216 -19.07 -29.59 15.45
C PRO A 216 -18.87 -28.08 15.28
N SER A 217 -19.51 -27.28 16.13
CA SER A 217 -19.32 -25.82 16.13
C SER A 217 -17.89 -25.49 16.54
N LEU A 218 -17.10 -25.00 15.59
CA LEU A 218 -15.74 -24.53 15.85
C LEU A 218 -15.80 -23.03 16.17
N ILE A 219 -15.41 -22.66 17.39
CA ILE A 219 -15.34 -21.25 17.82
C ILE A 219 -14.29 -20.55 16.96
N GLN A 220 -14.63 -19.41 16.37
CA GLN A 220 -13.70 -18.55 15.65
C GLN A 220 -13.73 -17.16 16.29
N SER A 221 -12.55 -16.59 16.55
CA SER A 221 -12.44 -15.26 17.16
C SER A 221 -11.94 -14.25 16.14
N ARG A 222 -12.44 -13.00 16.21
CA ARG A 222 -11.94 -11.90 15.37
C ARG A 222 -10.46 -11.60 15.60
N LEU A 223 -9.94 -11.97 16.76
CA LEU A 223 -8.53 -11.84 17.10
C LEU A 223 -7.67 -12.83 16.32
N GLU A 224 -8.11 -14.10 16.20
CA GLU A 224 -7.47 -15.09 15.32
C GLU A 224 -7.42 -14.60 13.88
N ASP A 225 -8.53 -14.06 13.36
CA ASP A 225 -8.57 -13.51 11.99
C ASP A 225 -7.58 -12.37 11.80
N ALA A 226 -7.49 -11.46 12.76
CA ALA A 226 -6.55 -10.35 12.68
C ALA A 226 -5.08 -10.80 12.80
N TYR A 227 -4.78 -11.89 13.52
CA TYR A 227 -3.44 -12.50 13.51
C TYR A 227 -3.10 -13.13 12.16
N ASP A 228 -4.04 -13.85 11.52
CA ASP A 228 -3.86 -14.36 10.15
C ASP A 228 -3.57 -13.21 9.17
N GLU A 229 -4.28 -12.08 9.29
CA GLU A 229 -4.07 -10.89 8.47
C GLU A 229 -2.69 -10.27 8.70
N ILE A 230 -2.22 -10.19 9.95
CA ILE A 230 -0.87 -9.70 10.26
C ILE A 230 0.19 -10.60 9.67
N GLU A 231 0.03 -11.93 9.76
CA GLU A 231 0.97 -12.88 9.16
C GLU A 231 0.99 -12.78 7.63
N LEU A 232 -0.19 -12.76 7.00
CA LEU A 232 -0.31 -12.88 5.55
C LEU A 232 -0.27 -11.55 4.80
N LEU A 233 -0.62 -10.41 5.41
CA LEU A 233 -0.57 -9.07 4.79
C LEU A 233 0.46 -8.16 5.45
N GLY A 234 0.93 -8.48 6.66
CA GLY A 234 1.79 -7.61 7.46
C GLY A 234 1.04 -6.54 8.27
N PHE A 235 -0.29 -6.51 8.22
CA PHE A 235 -1.13 -5.56 8.98
C PHE A 235 -2.58 -6.07 9.11
N PRO A 236 -3.30 -5.69 10.19
CA PRO A 236 -4.69 -6.06 10.35
C PRO A 236 -5.60 -5.10 9.56
N VAL A 237 -6.65 -5.66 8.96
CA VAL A 237 -7.75 -4.97 8.29
C VAL A 237 -9.02 -5.04 9.16
N THR A 238 -9.27 -6.20 9.78
CA THR A 238 -10.48 -6.46 10.58
C THR A 238 -10.47 -5.73 11.92
N LEU A 239 -9.29 -5.56 12.51
CA LEU A 239 -9.06 -4.84 13.76
C LEU A 239 -8.04 -3.72 13.56
N SER A 240 -8.05 -2.75 14.47
CA SER A 240 -6.98 -1.76 14.58
C SER A 240 -5.86 -2.28 15.47
N TRP A 241 -4.63 -1.77 15.30
CA TRP A 241 -3.52 -2.08 16.20
C TRP A 241 -3.84 -1.79 17.68
N PHE A 242 -4.68 -0.79 17.95
CA PHE A 242 -5.11 -0.46 19.30
C PHE A 242 -5.99 -1.54 19.93
N ASP A 243 -6.69 -2.36 19.14
CA ASP A 243 -7.54 -3.44 19.66
C ASP A 243 -6.72 -4.61 20.23
N PHE A 244 -5.43 -4.68 19.90
CA PHE A 244 -4.48 -5.67 20.45
C PHE A 244 -3.84 -5.22 21.77
N LEU A 245 -4.05 -3.98 22.19
CA LEU A 245 -3.50 -3.50 23.46
C LEU A 245 -4.21 -4.19 24.63
N GLN A 246 -3.42 -4.74 25.55
CA GLN A 246 -3.94 -5.31 26.81
C GLN A 246 -4.61 -4.26 27.70
N THR A 247 -4.13 -3.01 27.63
CA THR A 247 -4.71 -1.89 28.37
C THR A 247 -5.92 -1.33 27.63
N SER A 248 -6.91 -0.84 28.36
CA SER A 248 -8.02 -0.03 27.82
C SER A 248 -7.64 1.44 27.61
N PHE A 249 -6.48 1.86 28.10
CA PHE A 249 -5.99 3.23 27.92
C PHE A 249 -5.71 3.53 26.44
N ARG A 250 -6.17 4.69 25.97
CA ARG A 250 -6.03 5.13 24.56
C ARG A 250 -5.38 6.51 24.44
N GLY A 251 -4.62 6.92 25.46
CA GLY A 251 -4.08 8.27 25.56
C GLY A 251 -5.07 9.26 26.18
N ASP A 252 -4.54 10.35 26.72
CA ASP A 252 -5.34 11.50 27.16
C ASP A 252 -5.86 12.29 25.94
N ILE A 253 -5.11 12.25 24.83
CA ILE A 253 -5.43 12.91 23.57
C ILE A 253 -5.11 12.00 22.38
N ARG A 254 -5.70 12.28 21.21
CA ARG A 254 -5.33 11.65 19.94
C ARG A 254 -4.32 12.52 19.17
N ALA A 255 -3.64 11.93 18.19
CA ALA A 255 -2.67 12.65 17.37
C ALA A 255 -3.24 13.87 16.65
N GLY A 256 -4.52 13.85 16.28
CA GLY A 256 -5.22 14.99 15.68
C GLY A 256 -5.42 16.19 16.62
N ASP A 257 -5.40 15.94 17.94
CA ASP A 257 -5.65 16.95 18.97
C ASP A 257 -4.36 17.59 19.51
N LEU A 258 -3.19 17.12 19.04
CA LEU A 258 -1.89 17.56 19.53
C LEU A 258 -1.70 19.08 19.37
N LYS A 259 -2.22 19.65 18.28
CA LYS A 259 -2.21 21.10 18.02
C LYS A 259 -2.94 21.93 19.09
N ASN A 260 -3.87 21.33 19.83
CA ASN A 260 -4.63 22.01 20.89
C ASN A 260 -3.92 21.95 22.26
N SER A 261 -2.78 21.25 22.34
CA SER A 261 -2.06 20.97 23.59
C SER A 261 -0.70 21.67 23.67
N VAL A 262 -0.51 22.76 22.93
CA VAL A 262 0.75 23.53 22.94
C VAL A 262 1.08 24.00 24.36
N GLY A 263 2.32 23.73 24.79
CA GLY A 263 2.80 24.08 26.14
C GLY A 263 2.28 23.18 27.26
N LYS A 264 1.47 22.16 26.97
CA LYS A 264 0.96 21.19 27.95
C LYS A 264 1.71 19.87 27.86
N LYS A 265 1.87 19.19 29.01
CA LYS A 265 2.29 17.79 29.06
C LYS A 265 1.04 16.91 28.90
N VAL A 266 1.06 16.01 27.95
CA VAL A 266 -0.05 15.09 27.62
C VAL A 266 0.49 13.69 27.43
N LYS A 267 -0.30 12.65 27.73
CA LYS A 267 0.05 11.26 27.43
C LYS A 267 -0.71 10.78 26.21
N MET A 268 -0.04 9.99 25.38
CA MET A 268 -0.63 9.35 24.19
C MET A 268 -0.26 7.87 24.18
N ALA A 269 -1.14 7.05 23.61
CA ALA A 269 -0.85 5.66 23.28
C ALA A 269 -0.69 5.56 21.76
N GLY A 270 0.28 4.78 21.30
CA GLY A 270 0.60 4.60 19.88
C GLY A 270 1.39 3.33 19.64
#